data_AF-A0A3P7PYE6-F1
#
_entry.id   AF-A0A3P7PYE6-F1
#
_cell.length_a   1.000
_cell.length_b   1.000
_cell.length_c   1.000
_cell.angle_alpha   90.00
_cell.angle_beta   90.00
_cell.angle_gamma   90.00
#
_symmetry.space_group_name_H-M   'P 1'
#
loop_
_entity.id
_entity.type
_entity.pdbx_description
1 polymer ?
#
loop_
_entity_poly.entity_id
_entity_poly.type
_entity_poly.pdbx_seq_one_letter_code
_entity_poly.pdbx_strand_id
1 'polypeptide(L)'
;MFGPELKNITGDSKSLTEVLILVDNLFNAFTDSSLPCPFLTQNEKVWNRLLERFEDKVHMIDAKAKNFVNDYFAHIRGANNAFNLLEKFKSVKARAAISCLLLDKYRDVLRSLGKELQRVELKFKEMKTSPPIAFFLPPVSGAISWARLTLNVVKVGIVRFLRSQPDIFEEEEGKEVRQRYIKLAHSLREYEAEMHSAWESDINMTLSSKLNQSILYKNPATIEFHKVNPVFHILN
;
A
#
# COMPACT_ATOMS: atom_id res chain seq x y z
N MET A 1 23.14 -10.58 7.13
CA MET A 1 22.52 -9.74 6.08
C MET A 1 21.02 -9.97 5.93
N PHE A 2 20.43 -11.06 6.42
CA PHE A 2 18.97 -11.22 6.44
C PHE A 2 18.55 -11.61 7.87
N GLY A 3 17.76 -10.76 8.53
CA GLY A 3 17.30 -10.99 9.90
C GLY A 3 16.09 -11.93 9.97
N PRO A 4 15.68 -12.35 11.19
CA PRO A 4 14.48 -13.17 11.40
C PRO A 4 13.19 -12.53 10.88
N GLU A 5 13.19 -11.22 10.64
CA GLU A 5 12.06 -10.47 10.10
C GLU A 5 11.64 -10.91 8.69
N LEU A 6 12.58 -11.38 7.85
CA LEU A 6 12.27 -11.90 6.51
C LEU A 6 11.66 -13.30 6.57
N LYS A 7 11.96 -14.09 7.61
CA LYS A 7 11.37 -15.43 7.80
C LYS A 7 9.87 -15.36 8.08
N ASN A 8 9.43 -14.36 8.84
CA ASN A 8 8.03 -14.17 9.22
C ASN A 8 7.11 -13.70 8.08
N ILE A 9 7.67 -13.18 6.98
CA ILE A 9 6.90 -12.55 5.89
C ILE A 9 6.83 -13.44 4.66
N THR A 10 7.86 -14.24 4.44
CA THR A 10 7.93 -15.09 3.25
C THR A 10 7.17 -16.41 3.42
N GLY A 11 6.93 -16.87 4.65
CA GLY A 11 6.39 -18.20 4.95
C GLY A 11 7.35 -19.29 4.47
N ASP A 12 7.93 -20.08 5.39
CA ASP A 12 8.85 -21.21 5.14
C ASP A 12 9.49 -21.29 3.75
N SER A 13 10.22 -20.24 3.37
CA SER A 13 10.85 -20.20 2.07
C SER A 13 12.15 -20.97 2.17
N LYS A 14 12.14 -22.21 1.64
CA LYS A 14 13.32 -23.09 1.56
C LYS A 14 14.53 -22.33 0.98
N SER A 15 14.31 -21.44 0.02
CA SER A 15 15.38 -20.63 -0.61
C SER A 15 16.02 -19.60 0.33
N LEU A 16 15.26 -18.98 1.25
CA LEU A 16 15.83 -18.07 2.27
C LEU A 16 16.72 -18.84 3.25
N THR A 17 16.26 -20.01 3.69
CA THR A 17 17.03 -20.89 4.59
C THR A 17 18.30 -21.37 3.91
N GLU A 18 18.25 -21.75 2.63
CA GLU A 18 19.43 -22.09 1.83
C GLU A 18 20.42 -20.92 1.73
N VAL A 19 19.94 -19.69 1.50
CA VAL A 19 20.82 -18.51 1.46
C VAL A 19 21.47 -18.24 2.81
N LEU A 20 20.75 -18.39 3.92
CA LEU A 20 21.30 -18.24 5.27
C LEU A 20 22.37 -19.27 5.57
N ILE A 21 22.13 -20.55 5.25
CA ILE A 21 23.11 -21.62 5.41
C ILE A 21 24.36 -21.36 4.57
N LEU A 22 24.20 -20.86 3.33
CA LEU A 22 25.34 -20.51 2.47
C LEU A 22 26.16 -19.35 3.05
N VAL A 23 25.51 -18.39 3.70
CA VAL A 23 26.19 -17.28 4.38
C VAL A 23 26.96 -17.78 5.61
N ASP A 24 26.38 -18.68 6.41
CA ASP A 24 27.07 -19.25 7.57
C ASP A 24 28.29 -20.09 7.13
N ASN A 25 28.17 -20.79 5.99
CA ASN A 25 29.25 -21.58 5.42
C ASN A 25 30.33 -20.77 4.67
N LEU A 26 30.17 -19.45 4.48
CA LEU A 26 31.19 -18.62 3.82
C LEU A 26 32.51 -18.61 4.59
N PHE A 27 32.45 -18.56 5.92
CA PHE A 27 33.63 -18.42 6.78
C PHE A 27 34.33 -19.75 7.07
N ASN A 28 33.66 -20.89 6.84
CA ASN A 28 34.27 -22.20 7.03
C ASN A 28 35.52 -22.39 6.18
N ALA A 29 35.56 -21.80 4.98
CA ALA A 29 36.71 -21.85 4.10
C ALA A 29 37.94 -21.09 4.64
N PHE A 30 37.76 -20.14 5.57
CA PHE A 30 38.83 -19.39 6.23
C PHE A 30 39.19 -19.93 7.61
N THR A 31 38.37 -20.83 8.17
CA THR A 31 38.55 -21.39 9.51
C THR A 31 39.27 -22.74 9.47
N ASP A 32 39.62 -23.23 8.28
CA ASP A 32 40.32 -24.48 8.09
C ASP A 32 41.76 -24.38 8.65
N SER A 33 42.05 -25.19 9.68
CA SER A 33 43.34 -25.23 10.37
C SER A 33 44.49 -25.74 9.49
N SER A 34 44.19 -26.27 8.30
CA SER A 34 45.20 -26.73 7.33
C SER A 34 45.76 -25.63 6.43
N LEU A 35 45.26 -24.39 6.54
CA LEU A 35 45.67 -23.29 5.67
C LEU A 35 47.12 -22.81 5.95
N PRO A 36 47.95 -22.62 4.91
CA PRO A 36 49.30 -22.07 5.05
C PRO A 36 49.30 -20.64 5.59
N CYS A 37 50.33 -20.24 6.33
CA CYS A 37 50.44 -18.88 6.91
C CYS A 37 50.21 -17.78 5.85
N PRO A 38 49.27 -16.83 6.07
CA PRO A 38 48.91 -15.79 5.11
C PRO A 38 49.98 -14.73 4.88
N PHE A 39 50.91 -14.56 5.81
CA PHE A 39 51.93 -13.49 5.75
C PHE A 39 53.18 -13.89 4.93
N LEU A 40 53.21 -15.10 4.37
CA LEU A 40 54.33 -15.56 3.55
C LEU A 40 54.01 -15.33 2.06
N THR A 41 54.89 -14.60 1.37
CA THR A 41 54.77 -14.29 -0.08
C THR A 41 54.69 -15.54 -0.96
N GLN A 42 55.24 -16.67 -0.50
CA GLN A 42 55.16 -17.96 -1.20
C GLN A 42 53.72 -18.51 -1.28
N ASN A 43 52.88 -18.15 -0.31
CA ASN A 43 51.50 -18.62 -0.21
C ASN A 43 50.50 -17.65 -0.86
N GLU A 44 50.96 -16.53 -1.40
CA GLU A 44 50.13 -15.48 -2.01
C GLU A 44 49.16 -16.05 -3.06
N LYS A 45 49.63 -16.96 -3.93
CA LYS A 45 48.79 -17.62 -4.94
C LYS A 45 47.68 -18.48 -4.33
N VAL A 46 47.92 -19.09 -3.17
CA VAL A 46 46.92 -19.92 -2.46
C VAL A 46 45.85 -19.02 -1.85
N TRP A 47 46.26 -17.92 -1.21
CA TRP A 47 45.35 -16.95 -0.60
C TRP A 47 44.55 -16.14 -1.62
N ASN A 48 45.16 -15.74 -2.75
CA ASN A 48 44.45 -15.08 -3.84
C ASN A 48 43.36 -15.99 -4.45
N ARG A 49 43.65 -17.28 -4.65
CA ARG A 49 42.63 -18.25 -5.10
C ARG A 49 41.53 -18.49 -4.06
N LEU A 50 41.86 -18.44 -2.77
CA LEU A 50 40.87 -18.55 -1.70
C LEU A 50 39.95 -17.32 -1.66
N LEU A 51 40.54 -16.12 -1.83
CA LEU A 51 39.81 -14.86 -1.92
C LEU A 51 38.89 -14.84 -3.14
N GLU A 52 39.39 -15.24 -4.32
CA GLU A 52 38.60 -15.34 -5.56
C GLU A 52 37.41 -16.29 -5.38
N ARG A 53 37.63 -17.47 -4.79
CA ARG A 53 36.53 -18.41 -4.46
C ARG A 53 35.53 -17.84 -3.46
N PHE A 54 35.99 -17.02 -2.51
CA PHE A 54 35.11 -16.34 -1.57
C PHE A 54 34.28 -15.27 -2.29
N GLU A 55 34.90 -14.45 -3.13
CA GLU A 55 34.22 -13.47 -3.97
C GLU A 55 33.18 -14.12 -4.88
N ASP A 56 33.52 -15.24 -5.53
CA ASP A 56 32.58 -16.04 -6.34
C ASP A 56 31.37 -16.51 -5.52
N LYS A 57 31.60 -17.05 -4.32
CA LYS A 57 30.51 -17.48 -3.41
C LYS A 57 29.65 -16.30 -2.97
N VAL A 58 30.28 -15.16 -2.69
CA VAL A 58 29.60 -13.93 -2.31
C VAL A 58 28.73 -13.42 -3.46
N HIS A 59 29.24 -13.41 -4.70
CA HIS A 59 28.49 -13.04 -5.89
C HIS A 59 27.33 -14.00 -6.16
N MET A 60 27.53 -15.31 -5.97
CA MET A 60 26.46 -16.30 -6.07
C MET A 60 25.34 -16.05 -5.04
N ILE A 61 25.70 -15.73 -3.80
CA ILE A 61 24.74 -15.41 -2.73
C ILE A 61 23.97 -14.13 -3.08
N ASP A 62 24.65 -13.09 -3.58
CA ASP A 62 24.00 -11.86 -4.03
C ASP A 62 23.05 -12.12 -5.20
N ALA A 63 23.42 -12.98 -6.16
CA ALA A 63 22.54 -13.38 -7.26
C ALA A 63 21.30 -14.14 -6.76
N LYS A 64 21.47 -15.07 -5.82
CA LYS A 64 20.33 -15.77 -5.18
C LYS A 64 19.42 -14.82 -4.40
N ALA A 65 20.00 -13.86 -3.68
CA ALA A 65 19.22 -12.84 -2.97
C ALA A 65 18.43 -11.95 -3.94
N LYS A 66 19.02 -11.54 -5.06
CA LYS A 66 18.33 -10.77 -6.11
C LYS A 66 17.17 -11.55 -6.72
N ASN A 67 17.37 -12.83 -7.03
CA ASN A 67 16.31 -13.69 -7.57
C ASN A 67 15.18 -13.87 -6.56
N PHE A 68 15.52 -14.12 -5.29
CA PHE A 68 14.54 -14.21 -4.21
C PHE A 68 13.66 -12.95 -4.10
N VAL A 69 14.28 -11.76 -4.15
CA VAL A 69 13.55 -10.50 -4.15
C VAL A 69 12.61 -10.44 -5.36
N ASN A 70 13.11 -10.71 -6.57
CA ASN A 70 12.29 -10.69 -7.79
C ASN A 70 11.12 -11.68 -7.74
N ASP A 71 11.36 -12.91 -7.32
CA ASP A 71 10.33 -13.94 -7.20
C ASP A 71 9.26 -13.52 -6.20
N TYR A 72 9.66 -12.98 -5.06
CA TYR A 72 8.69 -12.52 -4.07
C TYR A 72 7.85 -11.34 -4.59
N PHE A 73 8.45 -10.36 -5.28
CA PHE A 73 7.71 -9.29 -5.95
C PHE A 73 6.75 -9.79 -7.03
N ALA A 74 7.04 -10.92 -7.69
CA ALA A 74 6.12 -11.53 -8.65
C ALA A 74 4.87 -12.13 -7.97
N HIS A 75 4.97 -12.52 -6.70
CA HIS A 75 3.88 -13.16 -5.95
C HIS A 75 3.11 -12.18 -5.05
N ILE A 76 3.68 -11.02 -4.71
CA ILE A 76 2.99 -10.02 -3.90
C ILE A 76 1.80 -9.40 -4.66
N ARG A 77 0.63 -9.44 -4.03
CA ARG A 77 -0.54 -8.68 -4.46
C ARG A 77 -0.66 -7.37 -3.67
N GLY A 78 -0.79 -6.26 -4.39
CA GLY A 78 -1.07 -4.93 -3.86
C GLY A 78 0.17 -4.08 -3.54
N ALA A 79 0.11 -2.78 -3.86
CA ALA A 79 1.23 -1.85 -3.68
C ALA A 79 1.66 -1.69 -2.21
N ASN A 80 0.71 -1.74 -1.26
CA ASN A 80 1.01 -1.60 0.17
C ASN A 80 1.87 -2.74 0.74
N ASN A 81 1.62 -3.97 0.32
CA ASN A 81 2.39 -5.14 0.76
C ASN A 81 3.81 -5.10 0.19
N ALA A 82 3.92 -4.72 -1.09
CA ALA A 82 5.20 -4.54 -1.77
C ALA A 82 6.02 -3.45 -1.08
N PHE A 83 5.37 -2.35 -0.67
CA PHE A 83 6.02 -1.28 0.08
C PHE A 83 6.46 -1.69 1.49
N ASN A 84 5.64 -2.45 2.23
CA ASN A 84 6.03 -2.99 3.55
C ASN A 84 7.35 -3.76 3.48
N LEU A 85 7.52 -4.54 2.41
CA LEU A 85 8.74 -5.30 2.20
C LEU A 85 9.94 -4.40 1.90
N LEU A 86 9.76 -3.42 1.00
CA LEU A 86 10.81 -2.47 0.65
C LEU A 86 11.31 -1.67 1.86
N GLU A 87 10.40 -1.29 2.76
CA GLU A 87 10.72 -0.58 4.00
C GLU A 87 11.56 -1.46 4.95
N LYS A 88 11.24 -2.75 5.04
CA LYS A 88 12.05 -3.71 5.82
C LYS A 88 13.42 -3.93 5.22
N PHE A 89 13.53 -4.01 3.89
CA PHE A 89 14.85 -4.07 3.24
C PHE A 89 15.67 -2.79 3.41
N LYS A 90 15.03 -1.61 3.60
CA LYS A 90 15.74 -0.37 3.92
C LYS A 90 16.40 -0.41 5.30
N SER A 91 15.79 -1.09 6.28
CA SER A 91 16.35 -1.25 7.63
C SER A 91 17.59 -2.17 7.66
N VAL A 92 17.65 -3.10 6.71
CA VAL A 92 18.80 -3.98 6.52
C VAL A 92 19.85 -3.23 5.73
N LYS A 93 21.08 -3.08 6.25
CA LYS A 93 22.22 -2.53 5.48
C LYS A 93 22.50 -3.43 4.27
N ALA A 94 21.85 -3.12 3.15
CA ALA A 94 22.04 -3.79 1.88
C ALA A 94 23.35 -3.35 1.24
N ARG A 95 24.05 -4.28 0.57
CA ARG A 95 25.19 -3.94 -0.30
C ARG A 95 24.70 -3.13 -1.50
N ALA A 96 25.57 -2.31 -2.09
CA ALA A 96 25.25 -1.43 -3.21
C ALA A 96 24.48 -2.13 -4.35
N ALA A 97 24.88 -3.35 -4.71
CA ALA A 97 24.23 -4.13 -5.77
C ALA A 97 22.75 -4.50 -5.49
N ILE A 98 22.37 -4.61 -4.22
CA ILE A 98 20.99 -4.86 -3.78
C ILE A 98 20.24 -3.53 -3.65
N SER A 99 20.91 -2.46 -3.22
CA SER A 99 20.32 -1.12 -3.13
C SER A 99 19.82 -0.60 -4.49
N CYS A 100 20.59 -0.81 -5.58
CA CYS A 100 20.12 -0.44 -6.93
C CYS A 100 18.85 -1.21 -7.33
N LEU A 101 18.82 -2.53 -7.09
CA LEU A 101 17.64 -3.36 -7.36
C LEU A 101 16.43 -2.87 -6.56
N LEU A 102 16.62 -2.50 -5.30
CA LEU A 102 15.54 -1.99 -4.46
C LEU A 102 14.97 -0.69 -5.02
N LEU A 103 15.82 0.23 -5.49
CA LEU A 103 15.37 1.48 -6.14
C LEU A 103 14.51 1.21 -7.38
N ASP A 104 14.92 0.27 -8.24
CA ASP A 104 14.11 -0.15 -9.39
C ASP A 104 12.75 -0.70 -8.95
N LYS A 105 12.72 -1.51 -7.87
CA LYS A 105 11.47 -2.01 -7.31
C LYS A 105 10.59 -0.92 -6.69
N TYR A 106 11.16 0.14 -6.11
CA TYR A 106 10.36 1.29 -5.68
C TYR A 106 9.64 1.97 -6.86
N ARG A 107 10.29 2.08 -8.03
CA ARG A 107 9.67 2.60 -9.26
C ARG A 107 8.54 1.70 -9.75
N ASP A 108 8.74 0.38 -9.73
CA ASP A 108 7.68 -0.58 -10.07
C ASP A 108 6.46 -0.47 -9.13
N VAL A 109 6.70 -0.31 -7.82
CA VAL A 109 5.64 -0.09 -6.83
C VAL A 109 4.92 1.23 -7.07
N LEU A 110 5.64 2.30 -7.41
CA LEU A 110 5.05 3.60 -7.79
C LEU A 110 4.14 3.46 -9.02
N ARG A 111 4.59 2.73 -10.05
CA ARG A 111 3.78 2.44 -11.23
C ARG A 111 2.52 1.63 -10.88
N SER A 112 2.64 0.66 -9.97
CA SER A 112 1.49 -0.09 -9.45
C SER A 112 0.51 0.80 -8.69
N LEU A 113 1.00 1.70 -7.85
CA LEU A 113 0.19 2.69 -7.13
C LEU A 113 -0.53 3.64 -8.11
N GLY A 114 0.14 4.05 -9.18
CA GLY A 114 -0.47 4.84 -10.26
C GLY A 114 -1.63 4.10 -10.95
N LYS A 115 -1.49 2.79 -11.19
CA LYS A 115 -2.58 1.94 -11.71
C LYS A 115 -3.71 1.77 -10.69
N GLU A 116 -3.40 1.59 -9.41
CA GLU A 116 -4.40 1.55 -8.34
C GLU A 116 -5.20 2.85 -8.27
N LEU A 117 -4.54 4.01 -8.40
CA LEU A 117 -5.18 5.32 -8.44
C LEU A 117 -6.15 5.45 -9.62
N GLN A 118 -5.76 4.99 -10.82
CA GLN A 118 -6.65 4.96 -11.98
C GLN A 118 -7.89 4.09 -11.75
N ARG A 119 -7.73 2.92 -11.12
CA ARG A 119 -8.88 2.06 -10.77
C ARG A 119 -9.81 2.75 -9.78
N VAL A 120 -9.26 3.43 -8.78
CA VAL A 120 -10.06 4.20 -7.81
C VAL A 120 -10.81 5.34 -8.49
N GLU A 121 -10.17 6.06 -9.41
CA GLU A 121 -10.82 7.12 -10.19
C GLU A 121 -11.97 6.57 -11.06
N LEU A 122 -11.76 5.44 -11.74
CA LEU A 122 -12.81 4.78 -12.52
C LEU A 122 -13.98 4.37 -11.62
N LYS A 123 -13.68 3.71 -10.49
CA LYS A 123 -14.69 3.29 -9.52
C LYS A 123 -15.45 4.47 -8.93
N PHE A 124 -14.77 5.60 -8.72
CA PHE A 124 -15.40 6.84 -8.28
C PHE A 124 -16.39 7.37 -9.32
N LYS A 125 -16.02 7.38 -10.60
CA LYS A 125 -16.92 7.80 -11.69
C LYS A 125 -18.14 6.89 -11.83
N GLU A 126 -17.94 5.57 -11.75
CA GLU A 126 -19.01 4.58 -11.87
C GLU A 126 -20.00 4.64 -10.70
N MET A 127 -19.49 4.76 -9.48
CA MET A 127 -20.32 4.72 -8.26
C MET A 127 -20.76 6.11 -7.78
N LYS A 128 -20.47 7.19 -8.53
CA LYS A 128 -20.88 8.56 -8.18
C LYS A 128 -22.40 8.68 -8.03
N THR A 129 -23.15 7.92 -8.83
CA THR A 129 -24.62 7.94 -8.89
C THR A 129 -25.28 7.11 -7.78
N SER A 130 -24.63 6.03 -7.32
CA SER A 130 -25.10 5.20 -6.21
C SER A 130 -23.89 4.64 -5.44
N PRO A 131 -23.34 5.40 -4.49
CA PRO A 131 -22.18 4.95 -3.75
C PRO A 131 -22.57 3.77 -2.85
N PRO A 132 -21.64 2.81 -2.61
CA PRO A 132 -21.88 1.73 -1.67
C PRO A 132 -21.97 2.31 -0.25
N ILE A 133 -23.19 2.47 0.23
CA ILE A 133 -23.50 2.99 1.56
C ILE A 133 -23.60 1.81 2.54
N ALA A 134 -22.99 1.94 3.73
CA ALA A 134 -23.14 0.92 4.75
C ALA A 134 -24.60 0.88 5.25
N PHE A 135 -25.05 -0.32 5.64
CA PHE A 135 -26.38 -0.52 6.21
C PHE A 135 -26.64 0.48 7.35
N PHE A 136 -27.83 1.09 7.37
CA PHE A 136 -28.28 2.07 8.37
C PHE A 136 -27.67 3.48 8.31
N LEU A 137 -26.91 3.83 7.27
CA LEU A 137 -26.47 5.22 7.06
C LEU A 137 -27.48 6.00 6.19
N PRO A 138 -27.76 7.28 6.51
CA PRO A 138 -28.52 8.16 5.62
C PRO A 138 -27.83 8.26 4.25
N PRO A 139 -28.59 8.36 3.13
CA PRO A 139 -28.04 8.28 1.79
C PRO A 139 -26.97 9.35 1.51
N VAL A 140 -27.20 10.60 1.94
CA VAL A 140 -26.24 11.70 1.79
C VAL A 140 -25.01 11.52 2.67
N SER A 141 -25.20 11.18 3.95
CA SER A 141 -24.09 11.00 4.90
C SER A 141 -23.21 9.80 4.53
N GLY A 142 -23.83 8.72 4.04
CA GLY A 142 -23.15 7.53 3.53
C GLY A 142 -22.33 7.84 2.28
N ALA A 143 -22.87 8.60 1.34
CA ALA A 143 -22.16 9.05 0.14
C ALA A 143 -20.91 9.89 0.47
N ILE A 144 -21.05 10.86 1.39
CA ILE A 144 -19.93 11.70 1.87
C ILE A 144 -18.88 10.83 2.59
N SER A 145 -19.32 9.91 3.44
CA SER A 145 -18.42 9.00 4.17
C SER A 145 -17.63 8.13 3.21
N TRP A 146 -18.28 7.60 2.17
CA TRP A 146 -17.62 6.84 1.11
C TRP A 146 -16.57 7.65 0.34
N ALA A 147 -16.88 8.90 -0.03
CA ALA A 147 -15.92 9.79 -0.69
C ALA A 147 -14.69 10.07 0.20
N ARG A 148 -14.92 10.36 1.49
CA ARG A 148 -13.85 10.57 2.49
C ARG A 148 -13.00 9.31 2.69
N LEU A 149 -13.62 8.13 2.80
CA LEU A 149 -12.91 6.86 2.93
C LEU A 149 -12.03 6.59 1.71
N THR A 150 -12.58 6.81 0.51
CA THR A 150 -11.85 6.64 -0.76
C THR A 150 -10.63 7.55 -0.80
N LEU A 151 -10.78 8.83 -0.42
CA LEU A 151 -9.66 9.77 -0.33
C LEU A 151 -8.60 9.33 0.70
N ASN A 152 -9.03 8.88 1.88
CA ASN A 152 -8.12 8.46 2.95
C ASN A 152 -7.29 7.24 2.54
N VAL A 153 -7.89 6.24 1.89
CA VAL A 153 -7.19 5.04 1.42
C VAL A 153 -6.07 5.42 0.45
N VAL A 154 -6.35 6.30 -0.52
CA VAL A 154 -5.35 6.76 -1.49
C VAL A 154 -4.28 7.62 -0.82
N LYS A 155 -4.68 8.53 0.08
CA LYS A 155 -3.77 9.43 0.80
C LYS A 155 -2.73 8.67 1.60
N VAL A 156 -3.12 7.59 2.29
CA VAL A 156 -2.18 6.78 3.09
C VAL A 156 -1.05 6.22 2.22
N GLY A 157 -1.37 5.67 1.04
CA GLY A 157 -0.35 5.14 0.13
C GLY A 157 0.64 6.20 -0.34
N ILE A 158 0.15 7.38 -0.73
CA ILE A 158 0.98 8.46 -1.28
C ILE A 158 1.86 9.11 -0.21
N VAL A 159 1.29 9.44 0.96
CA VAL A 159 2.04 10.06 2.07
C VAL A 159 3.17 9.13 2.53
N ARG A 160 2.91 7.83 2.56
CA ARG A 160 3.91 6.83 2.92
C ARG A 160 5.07 6.77 1.94
N PHE A 161 4.77 6.82 0.64
CA PHE A 161 5.79 6.86 -0.42
C PHE A 161 6.66 8.12 -0.30
N LEU A 162 6.01 9.28 -0.15
CA LEU A 162 6.68 10.58 0.00
C LEU A 162 7.65 10.61 1.19
N ARG A 163 7.26 10.02 2.32
CA ARG A 163 8.11 9.99 3.53
C ARG A 163 9.33 9.09 3.37
N SER A 164 9.19 7.99 2.63
CA SER A 164 10.23 6.97 2.59
C SER A 164 11.25 7.19 1.48
N GLN A 165 10.80 7.67 0.32
CA GLN A 165 11.61 7.90 -0.89
C GLN A 165 11.15 9.19 -1.59
N PRO A 166 11.51 10.37 -1.07
CA PRO A 166 11.16 11.65 -1.69
C PRO A 166 11.79 11.80 -3.08
N ASP A 167 13.01 11.30 -3.27
CA ASP A 167 13.79 11.48 -4.51
C ASP A 167 13.10 10.86 -5.73
N ILE A 168 12.56 9.64 -5.58
CA ILE A 168 11.82 8.94 -6.65
C ILE A 168 10.51 9.69 -6.97
N PHE A 169 9.96 10.41 -6.00
CA PHE A 169 8.71 11.16 -6.17
C PHE A 169 8.90 12.52 -6.85
N GLU A 170 10.15 13.00 -6.97
CA GLU A 170 10.54 14.18 -7.75
C GLU A 170 10.89 13.84 -9.21
N GLU A 171 11.01 12.55 -9.55
CA GLU A 171 11.10 12.10 -10.93
C GLU A 171 9.78 12.34 -11.68
N GLU A 172 9.84 12.38 -13.02
CA GLU A 172 8.67 12.65 -13.87
C GLU A 172 7.51 11.68 -13.62
N GLU A 173 7.79 10.38 -13.42
CA GLU A 173 6.76 9.38 -13.08
C GLU A 173 6.07 9.70 -11.74
N GLY A 174 6.84 10.14 -10.73
CA GLY A 174 6.32 10.53 -9.41
C GLY A 174 5.45 11.78 -9.46
N LYS A 175 5.89 12.78 -10.23
CA LYS A 175 5.12 14.01 -10.47
C LYS A 175 3.78 13.72 -11.15
N GLU A 176 3.75 12.83 -12.13
CA GLU A 176 2.52 12.43 -12.81
C GLU A 176 1.52 11.79 -11.83
N VAL A 177 1.98 10.85 -10.99
CA VAL A 177 1.14 10.22 -9.96
C VAL A 177 0.64 11.26 -8.95
N ARG A 178 1.50 12.20 -8.53
CA ARG A 178 1.13 13.32 -7.64
C ARG A 178 0.02 14.18 -8.24
N GLN A 179 0.17 14.60 -9.49
CA GLN A 179 -0.82 15.44 -10.16
C GLN A 179 -2.16 14.73 -10.31
N ARG A 180 -2.15 13.44 -10.67
CA ARG A 180 -3.39 12.64 -10.74
C ARG A 180 -4.08 12.55 -9.37
N TYR A 181 -3.32 12.36 -8.31
CA TYR A 181 -3.87 12.34 -6.96
C TYR A 181 -4.49 13.68 -6.59
N ILE A 182 -3.83 14.80 -6.87
CA ILE A 182 -4.36 16.14 -6.59
C ILE A 182 -5.68 16.36 -7.34
N LYS A 183 -5.75 15.97 -8.62
CA LYS A 183 -6.99 16.05 -9.42
C LYS A 183 -8.11 15.20 -8.81
N LEU A 184 -7.83 13.95 -8.44
CA LEU A 184 -8.80 13.07 -7.80
C LEU A 184 -9.27 13.63 -6.44
N ALA A 185 -8.34 14.14 -5.64
CA ALA A 185 -8.64 14.71 -4.33
C ALA A 185 -9.51 15.97 -4.44
N HIS A 186 -9.27 16.82 -5.44
CA HIS A 186 -10.12 17.98 -5.74
C HIS A 186 -11.53 17.53 -6.11
N SER A 187 -11.65 16.59 -7.07
CA SER A 187 -12.94 16.08 -7.53
C SER A 187 -13.76 15.42 -6.40
N LEU A 188 -13.11 14.68 -5.50
CA LEU A 188 -13.76 14.09 -4.32
C LEU A 188 -14.27 15.14 -3.33
N ARG A 189 -13.51 16.23 -3.12
CA ARG A 189 -13.93 17.33 -2.24
C ARG A 189 -15.05 18.17 -2.84
N GLU A 190 -15.01 18.42 -4.14
CA GLU A 190 -16.10 19.10 -4.85
C GLU A 190 -17.39 18.30 -4.74
N TYR A 191 -17.33 16.98 -4.93
CA TYR A 191 -18.47 16.09 -4.75
C TYR A 191 -19.02 16.14 -3.31
N GLU A 192 -18.15 16.12 -2.30
CA GLU A 192 -18.57 16.26 -0.91
C GLU A 192 -19.28 17.60 -0.65
N ALA A 193 -18.74 18.71 -1.16
CA ALA A 193 -19.33 20.03 -1.01
C ALA A 193 -20.68 20.16 -1.72
N GLU A 194 -20.78 19.61 -2.94
CA GLU A 194 -22.03 19.58 -3.72
C GLU A 194 -23.12 18.80 -3.01
N MET A 195 -22.81 17.59 -2.52
CA MET A 195 -23.76 16.76 -1.77
C MET A 195 -24.20 17.43 -0.45
N HIS A 196 -23.28 18.08 0.27
CA HIS A 196 -23.62 18.81 1.48
C HIS A 196 -24.52 20.01 1.20
N SER A 197 -24.19 20.82 0.19
CA SER A 197 -24.98 22.01 -0.16
C SER A 197 -26.38 21.66 -0.66
N ALA A 198 -26.51 20.60 -1.45
CA ALA A 198 -27.81 20.10 -1.91
C ALA A 198 -28.67 19.65 -0.71
N TRP A 199 -28.10 18.86 0.19
CA TRP A 199 -28.80 18.42 1.40
C TRP A 199 -29.21 19.59 2.31
N GLU A 200 -28.34 20.58 2.50
CA GLU A 200 -28.64 21.76 3.29
C GLU A 200 -29.81 22.56 2.70
N SER A 201 -29.85 22.75 1.37
CA SER A 201 -30.96 23.40 0.68
C SER A 201 -32.28 22.63 0.85
N ASP A 202 -32.25 21.31 0.66
CA ASP A 202 -33.44 20.45 0.79
C ASP A 202 -33.99 20.46 2.22
N ILE A 203 -33.10 20.41 3.23
CA ILE A 203 -33.48 20.49 4.64
C ILE A 203 -34.03 21.87 4.96
N ASN A 204 -33.42 22.96 4.50
CA ASN A 204 -33.93 24.31 4.75
C ASN A 204 -35.31 24.52 4.13
N MET A 205 -35.55 24.02 2.91
CA MET A 205 -36.86 24.06 2.27
C MET A 205 -37.90 23.24 3.03
N THR A 206 -37.54 22.00 3.39
CA THR A 206 -38.42 21.09 4.14
C THR A 206 -38.73 21.65 5.52
N LEU A 207 -37.73 22.14 6.23
CA LEU A 207 -37.86 22.73 7.57
C LEU A 207 -38.73 23.98 7.52
N SER A 208 -38.51 24.87 6.55
CA SER A 208 -39.35 26.07 6.36
C SER A 208 -40.80 25.69 6.08
N SER A 209 -41.03 24.66 5.24
CA SER A 209 -42.39 24.14 4.99
C SER A 209 -43.03 23.59 6.26
N LYS A 210 -42.29 22.81 7.06
CA LYS A 210 -42.79 22.15 8.28
C LYS A 210 -42.98 23.11 9.45
N LEU A 211 -42.11 24.10 9.63
CA LEU A 211 -42.24 25.13 10.68
C LEU A 211 -43.41 26.07 10.42
N ASN A 212 -43.75 26.32 9.15
CA ASN A 212 -44.90 27.13 8.77
C ASN A 212 -46.23 26.35 8.77
N GLN A 213 -46.22 25.05 9.11
CA GLN A 213 -47.47 24.28 9.28
C GLN A 213 -48.12 24.63 10.63
N SER A 214 -49.43 24.89 10.60
CA SER A 214 -50.20 25.09 11.83
C SER A 214 -50.10 23.86 12.72
N ILE A 215 -49.61 24.04 13.95
CA ILE A 215 -49.53 23.03 15.00
C ILE A 215 -50.92 22.50 15.40
N LEU A 216 -51.96 23.30 15.15
CA LEU A 216 -53.36 22.96 15.36
C LEU A 216 -54.03 22.69 14.01
N TYR A 217 -53.70 21.56 13.39
CA TYR A 217 -54.47 21.02 12.29
C TYR A 217 -54.99 19.64 12.68
N LYS A 218 -56.32 19.51 12.76
CA LYS A 218 -56.97 18.23 13.01
C LYS A 218 -56.84 17.40 11.73
N ASN A 219 -55.84 16.53 11.67
CA ASN A 219 -55.69 15.61 10.54
C ASN A 219 -56.95 14.72 10.48
N PRO A 220 -57.78 14.78 9.41
CA PRO A 220 -58.99 13.95 9.31
C PRO A 220 -58.66 12.45 9.23
N ALA A 221 -57.40 12.09 8.94
CA ALA A 221 -56.88 10.74 9.05
C ALA A 221 -56.03 10.58 10.32
N THR A 222 -56.62 10.85 11.50
CA THR A 222 -55.99 10.49 12.77
C THR A 222 -55.95 8.96 12.87
N ILE A 223 -54.89 8.33 12.39
CA ILE A 223 -54.60 6.93 12.73
C ILE A 223 -54.16 6.96 14.18
N GLU A 224 -54.97 6.38 15.07
CA GLU A 224 -54.59 6.17 16.47
C GLU A 224 -53.21 5.52 16.54
N PHE A 225 -52.37 5.98 17.47
CA PHE A 225 -50.97 5.52 17.62
C PHE A 225 -50.84 3.98 17.68
N HIS A 226 -51.89 3.30 18.14
CA HIS A 226 -52.02 1.85 18.27
C HIS A 226 -52.28 1.09 16.95
N LYS A 227 -52.53 1.79 15.83
CA LYS A 227 -52.82 1.20 14.50
C LYS A 227 -51.76 1.48 13.44
N VAL A 228 -50.64 2.11 13.80
CA VAL A 228 -49.48 2.21 12.89
C VAL A 228 -48.86 0.83 12.78
N ASN A 229 -49.23 0.09 11.74
CA ASN A 229 -48.68 -1.21 11.44
C ASN A 229 -47.19 -1.02 11.07
N PRO A 230 -46.22 -1.64 11.79
CA PRO A 230 -44.81 -1.47 11.52
C PRO A 230 -44.43 -2.36 10.33
N VAL A 231 -44.89 -2.01 9.13
CA VAL A 231 -44.35 -2.62 7.91
C VAL A 231 -43.06 -1.89 7.59
N PHE A 232 -41.98 -2.31 8.24
CA PHE A 232 -40.64 -2.12 7.70
C PHE A 232 -40.60 -2.85 6.37
N HIS A 233 -40.74 -2.12 5.26
CA HIS A 233 -40.38 -2.65 3.96
C HIS A 233 -38.85 -2.84 3.95
N ILE A 234 -38.44 -4.05 4.34
CA ILE A 234 -37.15 -4.62 3.96
C ILE A 234 -37.28 -4.87 2.45
N LEU A 235 -36.73 -3.96 1.65
CA LEU A 235 -36.51 -4.23 0.23
C LEU A 235 -35.30 -5.17 0.14
N ASN A 236 -35.59 -6.38 -0.35
CA ASN A 236 -34.61 -7.40 -0.77
C ASN A 236 -33.62 -6.85 -1.79
#